data_AF-A0A1H4LDG3-F1
#
_entry.id   AF-A0A1H4LDG3-F1
#
_cell.length_a   1.000
_cell.length_b   1.000
_cell.length_c   1.000
_cell.angle_alpha   90.00
_cell.angle_beta   90.00
_cell.angle_gamma   90.00
#
_symmetry.space_group_name_H-M   'P 1'
#
loop_
_entity.id
_entity.type
_entity.pdbx_description
1 polymer ?
#
loop_
_entity_poly.entity_id
_entity_poly.type
_entity_poly.pdbx_seq_one_letter_code
_entity_poly.pdbx_strand_id
1 'polypeptide(L)'
;MVRFPAKLALLAILAAPLSLMAQAPAAPTPAQTSSATTVVTPPTPLLPDKFGEWQASGPADTSIHLPDNIAAELIVKRSDAKKYAAEGNASIVSATEFADATGAYSAYTLLRTPEMHRCAGGNSLGVDCSISSGTMIFWQGDTLVQIAPAGNKAISASSFNELVGMLPKPRGAKGAHPLLPSRLPQDGLEKESLRYAVGALTYAAEGGSLPANVIDFSKSPEIITARYHGGKSGNGLLTMIFYPTPTIAGDRLRAIEKAIDDKSLPASFLTGDPKSARSGPIVAIAAGGFTARQASRMVGGIKYEANISWNKPEGYMEQFKVSQAASVMVQIMIFVIVMVGAALALGIVFGGGRAAIRKARGKPLSTMNDIEVISLGLRGPANRKLQ
;
A
#
# COMPACT_ATOMS: atom_id res chain seq x y z
N MET A 1 33.23 -1.89 -74.84
CA MET A 1 34.37 -1.72 -73.91
C MET A 1 33.81 -1.68 -72.49
N VAL A 2 33.56 -2.86 -71.91
CA VAL A 2 34.23 -3.52 -70.74
C VAL A 2 33.69 -2.98 -69.40
N ARG A 3 32.65 -3.54 -68.76
CA ARG A 3 32.42 -4.83 -68.01
C ARG A 3 33.04 -4.92 -66.60
N PHE A 4 32.16 -5.15 -65.60
CA PHE A 4 32.36 -5.49 -64.17
C PHE A 4 33.18 -6.78 -63.93
N PRO A 5 33.73 -7.03 -62.71
CA PRO A 5 33.01 -7.89 -61.74
C PRO A 5 33.20 -7.62 -60.24
N ALA A 6 32.24 -8.16 -59.47
CA ALA A 6 32.16 -8.33 -58.02
C ALA A 6 33.16 -9.37 -57.45
N LYS A 7 33.32 -9.42 -56.12
CA LYS A 7 33.22 -10.68 -55.34
C LYS A 7 33.21 -10.49 -53.80
N LEU A 8 32.34 -11.29 -53.21
CA LEU A 8 32.09 -11.61 -51.80
C LEU A 8 32.92 -12.87 -51.42
N ALA A 9 33.32 -13.04 -50.14
CA ALA A 9 33.61 -14.30 -49.38
C ALA A 9 34.71 -14.04 -48.33
N LEU A 10 34.52 -14.17 -47.02
CA LEU A 10 34.28 -15.36 -46.16
C LEU A 10 35.56 -16.17 -45.85
N LEU A 11 35.72 -16.44 -44.55
CA LEU A 11 36.34 -17.60 -43.88
C LEU A 11 37.76 -17.49 -43.27
N ALA A 12 37.75 -17.80 -41.97
CA ALA A 12 38.75 -18.26 -41.00
C ALA A 12 40.00 -19.01 -41.48
N ILE A 13 41.02 -19.13 -40.59
CA ILE A 13 41.61 -20.38 -40.05
C ILE A 13 43.03 -20.15 -39.43
N LEU A 14 43.23 -20.70 -38.20
CA LEU A 14 44.42 -21.33 -37.57
C LEU A 14 45.81 -20.61 -37.62
N ALA A 15 46.85 -20.94 -36.83
CA ALA A 15 47.12 -21.69 -35.61
C ALA A 15 48.63 -21.53 -35.27
N ALA A 16 48.95 -21.38 -33.97
CA ALA A 16 50.05 -22.06 -33.23
C ALA A 16 51.56 -21.81 -33.62
N PRO A 17 52.58 -22.39 -32.94
CA PRO A 17 52.78 -22.78 -31.52
C PRO A 17 54.23 -22.50 -30.95
N LEU A 18 54.49 -22.92 -29.70
CA LEU A 18 55.70 -23.54 -29.05
C LEU A 18 55.99 -22.92 -27.65
N SER A 19 55.67 -23.57 -26.53
CA SER A 19 56.35 -24.71 -25.85
C SER A 19 57.63 -24.30 -25.11
N LEU A 20 58.01 -24.78 -23.93
CA LEU A 20 57.45 -25.54 -22.80
C LEU A 20 58.63 -25.62 -21.80
N MET A 21 58.43 -25.54 -20.48
CA MET A 21 59.25 -26.29 -19.51
C MET A 21 58.43 -26.58 -18.26
N ALA A 22 58.49 -27.84 -17.85
CA ALA A 22 57.68 -28.48 -16.83
C ALA A 22 58.44 -28.56 -15.49
N GLN A 23 57.70 -28.47 -14.39
CA GLN A 23 58.07 -29.05 -13.10
C GLN A 23 56.79 -29.51 -12.39
N ALA A 24 56.74 -30.79 -12.03
CA ALA A 24 55.66 -31.41 -11.25
C ALA A 24 55.97 -31.31 -9.75
N PRO A 25 54.93 -31.15 -8.91
CA PRO A 25 54.80 -32.10 -7.81
C PRO A 25 53.35 -32.49 -7.43
N ALA A 26 53.24 -33.72 -6.92
CA ALA A 26 52.33 -34.29 -5.91
C ALA A 26 50.85 -33.87 -5.84
N ALA A 27 49.98 -34.89 -5.91
CA ALA A 27 48.54 -34.80 -5.63
C ALA A 27 48.24 -34.66 -4.11
N PRO A 28 47.30 -33.77 -3.73
CA PRO A 28 46.60 -33.86 -2.46
C PRO A 28 45.09 -34.17 -2.60
N THR A 29 44.62 -34.93 -1.62
CA THR A 29 43.29 -35.44 -1.25
C THR A 29 42.12 -34.45 -1.43
N PRO A 30 40.90 -34.91 -1.77
CA PRO A 30 39.73 -34.03 -1.88
C PRO A 30 39.36 -33.39 -0.54
N ALA A 31 39.40 -32.07 -0.49
CA ALA A 31 38.91 -31.27 0.62
C ALA A 31 37.37 -31.28 0.63
N GLN A 32 36.81 -31.60 1.80
CA GLN A 32 35.38 -31.53 2.10
C GLN A 32 34.90 -30.08 1.98
N THR A 33 34.03 -29.82 1.01
CA THR A 33 33.23 -28.59 0.97
C THR A 33 32.25 -28.63 2.13
N SER A 34 32.51 -27.84 3.18
CA SER A 34 31.53 -27.50 4.19
C SER A 34 30.37 -26.77 3.52
N SER A 35 29.27 -27.47 3.29
CA SER A 35 28.01 -26.85 2.90
C SER A 35 27.58 -25.91 4.02
N ALA A 36 27.61 -24.60 3.75
CA ALA A 36 26.98 -23.63 4.61
C ALA A 36 25.46 -23.90 4.58
N THR A 37 24.95 -24.55 5.63
CA THR A 37 23.52 -24.68 5.87
C THR A 37 22.96 -23.29 6.14
N THR A 38 22.43 -22.63 5.12
CA THR A 38 21.53 -21.50 5.33
C THR A 38 20.29 -22.07 6.02
N VAL A 39 20.15 -21.82 7.33
CA VAL A 39 18.90 -22.06 8.06
C VAL A 39 17.87 -21.12 7.45
N VAL A 40 17.13 -21.62 6.47
CA VAL A 40 15.91 -20.98 6.00
C VAL A 40 14.88 -21.24 7.08
N THR A 41 14.75 -20.31 8.02
CA THR A 41 13.67 -20.34 9.00
C THR A 41 12.36 -20.32 8.21
N PRO A 42 11.48 -21.33 8.36
CA PRO A 42 10.20 -21.31 7.67
C PRO A 42 9.44 -20.04 8.08
N PRO A 43 8.69 -19.41 7.15
CA PRO A 43 7.91 -18.22 7.46
C PRO A 43 7.03 -18.50 8.68
N THR A 44 7.08 -17.62 9.68
CA THR A 44 6.28 -17.77 10.90
C THR A 44 4.81 -17.96 10.52
N PRO A 45 4.17 -19.07 10.92
CA PRO A 45 2.78 -19.32 10.59
C PRO A 45 1.89 -18.21 11.17
N LEU A 46 0.80 -17.88 10.48
CA LEU A 46 -0.11 -16.82 10.91
C LEU A 46 -0.85 -17.23 12.20
N LEU A 47 -1.22 -18.51 12.30
CA LEU A 47 -1.81 -19.09 13.50
C LEU A 47 -0.78 -19.94 14.28
N PRO A 48 -0.63 -19.73 15.59
CA PRO A 48 0.33 -20.47 16.42
C PRO A 48 -0.12 -21.92 16.64
N ASP A 49 0.80 -22.85 16.90
CA ASP A 49 0.40 -24.25 17.16
C ASP A 49 -0.23 -24.44 18.55
N LYS A 50 0.01 -23.51 19.49
CA LYS A 50 -0.56 -23.53 20.84
C LYS A 50 -0.80 -22.11 21.34
N PHE A 51 -1.87 -21.90 22.09
CA PHE A 51 -2.11 -20.70 22.90
C PHE A 51 -2.96 -21.08 24.11
N GLY A 52 -2.55 -20.70 25.32
CA GLY A 52 -3.21 -21.13 26.56
C GLY A 52 -3.38 -22.65 26.61
N GLU A 53 -4.63 -23.08 26.82
CA GLU A 53 -5.03 -24.50 26.86
C GLU A 53 -5.35 -25.09 25.48
N TRP A 54 -5.33 -24.28 24.42
CA TRP A 54 -5.67 -24.72 23.06
C TRP A 54 -4.45 -25.21 22.31
N GLN A 55 -4.55 -26.43 21.79
CA GLN A 55 -3.53 -27.07 20.96
C GLN A 55 -4.07 -27.32 19.56
N ALA A 56 -3.30 -26.96 18.54
CA ALA A 56 -3.64 -27.26 17.15
C ALA A 56 -3.66 -28.78 16.94
N SER A 57 -4.76 -29.29 16.40
CA SER A 57 -4.96 -30.71 16.08
C SER A 57 -4.80 -31.02 14.59
N GLY A 58 -4.72 -29.99 13.74
CA GLY A 58 -4.46 -30.12 12.31
C GLY A 58 -4.93 -28.92 11.50
N PRO A 59 -4.66 -28.90 10.18
CA PRO A 59 -5.18 -27.87 9.28
C PRO A 59 -6.72 -27.93 9.19
N ALA A 60 -7.32 -26.79 8.87
CA ALA A 60 -8.74 -26.65 8.56
C ALA A 60 -8.92 -25.93 7.22
N ASP A 61 -10.13 -26.02 6.65
CA ASP A 61 -10.51 -25.16 5.54
C ASP A 61 -10.75 -23.74 6.05
N THR A 62 -10.32 -22.74 5.29
CA THR A 62 -10.51 -21.33 5.64
C THR A 62 -12.01 -20.99 5.59
N SER A 63 -12.56 -20.58 6.72
CA SER A 63 -13.96 -20.17 6.83
C SER A 63 -14.21 -18.71 6.46
N ILE A 64 -13.14 -17.91 6.37
CA ILE A 64 -13.16 -16.55 5.84
C ILE A 64 -13.08 -16.63 4.31
N HIS A 65 -14.18 -16.40 3.62
CA HIS A 65 -14.24 -16.41 2.16
C HIS A 65 -14.50 -15.00 1.62
N LEU A 66 -13.48 -14.41 1.01
CA LEU A 66 -13.60 -13.16 0.26
C LEU A 66 -13.54 -13.49 -1.25
N PRO A 67 -14.43 -12.94 -2.09
CA PRO A 67 -14.28 -13.02 -3.54
C PRO A 67 -12.91 -12.53 -3.99
N ASP A 68 -12.29 -13.17 -4.99
CA ASP A 68 -10.91 -12.87 -5.43
C ASP A 68 -10.66 -11.39 -5.74
N ASN A 69 -11.64 -10.72 -6.35
CA ASN A 69 -11.57 -9.29 -6.66
C ASN A 69 -11.59 -8.40 -5.40
N ILE A 70 -12.36 -8.77 -4.38
CA ILE A 70 -12.37 -8.08 -3.08
C ILE A 70 -11.09 -8.40 -2.30
N ALA A 71 -10.62 -9.65 -2.32
CA ALA A 71 -9.36 -10.04 -1.70
C ALA A 71 -8.16 -9.26 -2.31
N ALA A 72 -8.18 -9.04 -3.62
CA ALA A 72 -7.20 -8.19 -4.31
C ALA A 72 -7.34 -6.71 -3.94
N GLU A 73 -8.56 -6.17 -3.88
CA GLU A 73 -8.83 -4.78 -3.48
C GLU A 73 -8.35 -4.49 -2.04
N LEU A 74 -8.58 -5.42 -1.12
CA LEU A 74 -8.17 -5.32 0.29
C LEU A 74 -6.71 -5.75 0.53
N ILE A 75 -6.02 -6.21 -0.52
CA ILE A 75 -4.62 -6.62 -0.50
C ILE A 75 -4.38 -7.70 0.57
N VAL A 76 -5.09 -8.82 0.45
CA VAL A 76 -4.84 -10.01 1.29
C VAL A 76 -3.43 -10.53 1.03
N LYS A 77 -2.62 -10.64 2.09
CA LYS A 77 -1.25 -11.18 2.02
C LYS A 77 -1.24 -12.70 2.12
N ARG A 78 -2.00 -13.23 3.07
CA ARG A 78 -2.08 -14.67 3.38
C ARG A 78 -3.29 -14.98 4.26
N SER A 79 -3.72 -16.22 4.19
CA SER A 79 -4.74 -16.78 5.09
C SER A 79 -4.24 -18.11 5.66
N ASP A 80 -4.69 -18.44 6.86
CA ASP A 80 -4.36 -19.68 7.56
C ASP A 80 -5.59 -20.15 8.32
N ALA A 81 -5.76 -21.47 8.47
CA ALA A 81 -6.87 -22.04 9.21
C ALA A 81 -6.45 -23.35 9.89
N LYS A 82 -6.76 -23.45 11.18
CA LYS A 82 -6.38 -24.60 12.02
C LYS A 82 -7.55 -25.03 12.90
N LYS A 83 -7.62 -26.34 13.15
CA LYS A 83 -8.47 -26.92 14.20
C LYS A 83 -7.72 -26.86 15.52
N TYR A 84 -8.36 -26.37 16.57
CA TYR A 84 -7.82 -26.35 17.92
C TYR A 84 -8.69 -27.20 18.85
N ALA A 85 -8.05 -27.88 19.79
CA ALA A 85 -8.71 -28.64 20.84
C ALA A 85 -8.23 -28.20 22.23
N ALA A 86 -9.15 -28.13 23.18
CA ALA A 86 -8.89 -27.83 24.60
C ALA A 86 -9.96 -28.50 25.48
N GLU A 87 -9.57 -29.29 26.49
CA GLU A 87 -10.48 -29.86 27.50
C GLU A 87 -11.79 -30.48 26.95
N GLY A 88 -11.68 -31.30 25.89
CA GLY A 88 -12.83 -31.94 25.24
C GLY A 88 -13.73 -30.98 24.44
N ASN A 89 -13.27 -29.76 24.19
CA ASN A 89 -13.85 -28.81 23.24
C ASN A 89 -13.00 -28.72 21.96
N ALA A 90 -13.61 -28.24 20.88
CA ALA A 90 -12.93 -28.01 19.61
C ALA A 90 -13.43 -26.72 18.92
N SER A 91 -12.54 -26.03 18.23
CA SER A 91 -12.84 -24.87 17.41
C SER A 91 -12.07 -24.89 16.10
N ILE A 92 -12.63 -24.28 15.06
CA ILE A 92 -11.90 -23.93 13.83
C ILE A 92 -11.59 -22.45 13.92
N VAL A 93 -10.32 -22.11 13.84
CA VAL A 93 -9.85 -20.72 13.79
C VAL A 93 -9.31 -20.48 12.40
N SER A 94 -9.87 -19.49 11.72
CA SER A 94 -9.38 -18.97 10.45
C SER A 94 -8.88 -17.55 10.63
N ALA A 95 -7.71 -17.23 10.10
CA ALA A 95 -7.13 -15.89 10.11
C ALA A 95 -6.75 -15.46 8.69
N THR A 96 -6.95 -14.18 8.39
CA THR A 96 -6.54 -13.55 7.12
C THR A 96 -5.79 -12.26 7.43
N GLU A 97 -4.55 -12.17 6.95
CA GLU A 97 -3.69 -10.99 7.09
C GLU A 97 -3.79 -10.11 5.84
N PHE A 98 -4.00 -8.81 6.05
CA PHE A 98 -4.14 -7.77 5.04
C PHE A 98 -2.89 -6.89 4.98
N ALA A 99 -2.83 -5.96 4.02
CA ALA A 99 -1.74 -5.00 3.91
C ALA A 99 -1.60 -4.07 5.12
N ASP A 100 -2.74 -3.67 5.71
CA ASP A 100 -2.87 -2.76 6.84
C ASP A 100 -4.17 -2.97 7.62
N ALA A 101 -4.32 -2.22 8.72
CA ALA A 101 -5.48 -2.24 9.59
C ALA A 101 -6.79 -1.76 8.93
N THR A 102 -6.72 -0.93 7.88
CA THR A 102 -7.92 -0.45 7.17
C THR A 102 -8.54 -1.57 6.33
N GLY A 103 -7.70 -2.37 5.66
CA GLY A 103 -8.14 -3.57 4.94
C GLY A 103 -8.78 -4.60 5.86
N ALA A 104 -8.16 -4.85 7.02
CA ALA A 104 -8.70 -5.77 8.03
C ALA A 104 -10.05 -5.31 8.60
N TYR A 105 -10.19 -4.01 8.92
CA TYR A 105 -11.44 -3.46 9.39
C TYR A 105 -12.54 -3.47 8.32
N SER A 106 -12.17 -3.22 7.05
CA SER A 106 -13.12 -3.28 5.93
C SER A 106 -13.63 -4.70 5.68
N ALA A 107 -12.75 -5.70 5.75
CA ALA A 107 -13.17 -7.11 5.70
C ALA A 107 -14.04 -7.49 6.91
N TYR A 108 -13.69 -7.00 8.11
CA TYR A 108 -14.48 -7.21 9.32
C TYR A 108 -15.90 -6.67 9.15
N THR A 109 -16.07 -5.43 8.71
CA THR A 109 -17.42 -4.87 8.52
C THR A 109 -18.17 -5.55 7.38
N LEU A 110 -17.49 -5.96 6.31
CA LEU A 110 -18.12 -6.68 5.19
C LEU A 110 -18.69 -8.03 5.64
N LEU A 111 -17.95 -8.79 6.45
CA LEU A 111 -18.33 -10.14 6.87
C LEU A 111 -19.34 -10.18 8.02
N ARG A 112 -19.70 -9.03 8.61
CA ARG A 112 -20.78 -8.97 9.60
C ARG A 112 -22.13 -9.21 8.95
N THR A 113 -22.80 -10.28 9.37
CA THR A 113 -24.19 -10.55 8.97
C THR A 113 -25.17 -9.75 9.84
N PRO A 114 -26.43 -9.55 9.40
CA PRO A 114 -27.45 -8.86 10.20
C PRO A 114 -27.73 -9.52 11.56
N GLU A 115 -27.49 -10.83 11.68
CA GLU A 115 -27.69 -11.62 12.91
C GLU A 115 -26.48 -11.55 13.85
N MET A 116 -25.36 -10.97 13.41
CA MET A 116 -24.21 -10.75 14.27
C MET A 116 -24.43 -9.52 15.14
N HIS A 117 -24.19 -9.70 16.43
CA HIS A 117 -24.19 -8.61 17.40
C HIS A 117 -22.76 -8.36 17.85
N ARG A 118 -22.42 -7.10 18.14
CA ARG A 118 -21.14 -6.81 18.77
C ARG A 118 -21.00 -7.56 20.08
N CYS A 119 -19.80 -8.07 20.31
CA CYS A 119 -19.41 -8.58 21.59
C CYS A 119 -19.57 -7.50 22.66
N ALA A 120 -20.06 -7.90 23.83
CA ALA A 120 -20.21 -7.01 24.98
C ALA A 120 -19.80 -7.74 26.27
N GLY A 121 -19.45 -6.96 27.30
CA GLY A 121 -19.00 -7.50 28.59
C GLY A 121 -17.66 -8.24 28.47
N GLY A 122 -17.46 -9.26 29.31
CA GLY A 122 -16.22 -10.07 29.35
C GLY A 122 -15.96 -10.96 28.13
N ASN A 123 -16.78 -10.85 27.07
CA ASN A 123 -16.67 -11.64 25.83
C ASN A 123 -16.09 -10.83 24.65
N SER A 124 -15.33 -9.77 24.90
CA SER A 124 -14.67 -8.98 23.86
C SER A 124 -13.29 -9.55 23.48
N LEU A 125 -12.95 -9.51 22.20
CA LEU A 125 -11.64 -9.88 21.65
C LEU A 125 -11.18 -8.85 20.62
N GLY A 126 -9.87 -8.68 20.52
CA GLY A 126 -9.26 -7.74 19.58
C GLY A 126 -9.71 -6.29 19.82
N VAL A 127 -9.78 -5.52 18.73
CA VAL A 127 -10.24 -4.12 18.74
C VAL A 127 -11.77 -4.06 18.78
N ASP A 128 -12.41 -4.81 17.89
CA ASP A 128 -13.85 -5.07 17.91
C ASP A 128 -14.10 -6.55 17.60
N CYS A 129 -15.19 -7.09 18.13
CA CYS A 129 -15.70 -8.38 17.71
C CYS A 129 -17.22 -8.42 17.59
N SER A 130 -17.67 -9.39 16.80
CA SER A 130 -19.07 -9.67 16.52
C SER A 130 -19.31 -11.19 16.59
N ILE A 131 -20.45 -11.58 17.13
CA ILE A 131 -20.80 -12.99 17.35
C ILE A 131 -22.23 -13.27 16.92
N SER A 132 -22.44 -14.42 16.27
CA SER A 132 -23.76 -15.00 16.01
C SER A 132 -23.67 -16.53 16.03
N SER A 133 -24.65 -17.20 16.63
CA SER A 133 -24.75 -18.68 16.64
C SER A 133 -23.43 -19.39 17.03
N GLY A 134 -22.69 -18.81 17.97
CA GLY A 134 -21.39 -19.32 18.45
C GLY A 134 -20.19 -19.05 17.53
N THR A 135 -20.39 -18.56 16.31
CA THR A 135 -19.31 -18.10 15.42
C THR A 135 -18.97 -16.65 15.75
N MET A 136 -17.71 -16.40 16.09
CA MET A 136 -17.19 -15.08 16.40
C MET A 136 -16.24 -14.62 15.31
N ILE A 137 -16.34 -13.35 14.92
CA ILE A 137 -15.34 -12.66 14.12
C ILE A 137 -14.77 -11.50 14.91
N PHE A 138 -13.46 -11.28 14.84
CA PHE A 138 -12.80 -10.14 15.44
C PHE A 138 -11.62 -9.72 14.57
N TRP A 139 -11.13 -8.49 14.78
CA TRP A 139 -9.94 -8.02 14.08
C TRP A 139 -8.93 -7.43 15.06
N GLN A 140 -7.65 -7.54 14.71
CA GLN A 140 -6.54 -7.00 15.48
C GLN A 140 -5.42 -6.62 14.53
N GLY A 141 -4.99 -5.35 14.56
CA GLY A 141 -3.96 -4.87 13.63
C GLY A 141 -4.43 -5.03 12.18
N ASP A 142 -3.61 -5.68 11.35
CA ASP A 142 -3.92 -6.02 9.95
C ASP A 142 -4.49 -7.44 9.78
N THR A 143 -4.98 -8.08 10.85
CA THR A 143 -5.49 -9.47 10.79
C THR A 143 -6.96 -9.53 11.19
N LEU A 144 -7.77 -10.18 10.35
CA LEU A 144 -9.13 -10.62 10.67
C LEU A 144 -9.09 -12.09 11.12
N VAL A 145 -9.84 -12.43 12.16
CA VAL A 145 -9.96 -13.78 12.66
C VAL A 145 -11.43 -14.17 12.79
N GLN A 146 -11.76 -15.39 12.39
CA GLN A 146 -13.02 -16.05 12.62
C GLN A 146 -12.81 -17.31 13.46
N ILE A 147 -13.58 -17.44 14.53
CA ILE A 147 -13.62 -18.61 15.39
C ILE A 147 -14.99 -19.26 15.25
N ALA A 148 -15.02 -20.47 14.71
CA ALA A 148 -16.23 -21.27 14.57
C ALA A 148 -16.20 -22.47 15.53
N PRO A 149 -17.34 -22.81 16.18
CA PRO A 149 -17.40 -23.98 17.06
C PRO A 149 -17.26 -25.25 16.22
N ALA A 150 -16.44 -26.18 16.69
CA ALA A 150 -16.33 -27.53 16.14
C ALA A 150 -16.64 -28.63 17.16
N GLY A 151 -16.89 -28.24 18.42
CA GLY A 151 -17.34 -29.10 19.51
C GLY A 151 -18.71 -28.70 20.05
N ASN A 152 -19.13 -29.37 21.13
CA ASN A 152 -20.47 -29.20 21.71
C ASN A 152 -20.54 -28.12 22.80
N LYS A 153 -19.40 -27.52 23.18
CA LYS A 153 -19.33 -26.46 24.19
C LYS A 153 -19.27 -25.10 23.50
N ALA A 154 -19.93 -24.11 24.10
CA ALA A 154 -19.86 -22.73 23.62
C ALA A 154 -18.41 -22.20 23.67
N ILE A 155 -18.04 -21.42 22.65
CA ILE A 155 -16.76 -20.70 22.63
C ILE A 155 -16.87 -19.48 23.56
N SER A 156 -15.96 -19.39 24.52
CA SER A 156 -15.78 -18.17 25.32
C SER A 156 -14.67 -17.31 24.73
N ALA A 157 -14.90 -16.01 24.61
CA ALA A 157 -13.92 -15.07 24.08
C ALA A 157 -12.64 -15.06 24.90
N SER A 158 -12.76 -15.13 26.24
CA SER A 158 -11.61 -15.06 27.14
C SER A 158 -10.57 -16.16 26.89
N SER A 159 -11.00 -17.34 26.43
CA SER A 159 -10.13 -18.46 26.09
C SER A 159 -9.22 -18.21 24.90
N PHE A 160 -9.45 -17.14 24.13
CA PHE A 160 -8.67 -16.77 22.94
C PHE A 160 -7.91 -15.44 23.12
N ASN A 161 -7.89 -14.85 24.32
CA ASN A 161 -7.12 -13.62 24.58
C ASN A 161 -5.62 -13.77 24.27
N GLU A 162 -5.05 -14.94 24.58
CA GLU A 162 -3.65 -15.22 24.31
C GLU A 162 -3.37 -15.27 22.80
N LEU A 163 -4.31 -15.78 22.00
CA LEU A 163 -4.22 -15.76 20.53
C LEU A 163 -4.08 -14.32 20.02
N VAL A 164 -4.89 -13.37 20.51
CA VAL A 164 -4.79 -11.94 20.15
C VAL A 164 -3.39 -11.37 20.46
N GLY A 165 -2.76 -11.87 21.53
CA GLY A 165 -1.39 -11.54 21.90
C GLY A 165 -0.36 -11.90 20.83
N MET A 166 -0.57 -13.04 20.15
CA MET A 166 0.35 -13.66 19.19
C MET A 166 0.13 -13.26 17.73
N LEU A 167 -1.02 -12.65 17.40
CA LEU A 167 -1.29 -12.19 16.03
C LEU A 167 -0.29 -11.11 15.58
N PRO A 168 -0.03 -10.99 14.26
CA PRO A 168 0.78 -9.91 13.71
C PRO A 168 0.29 -8.53 14.16
N LYS A 169 1.24 -7.71 14.62
CA LYS A 169 0.98 -6.32 15.03
C LYS A 169 1.83 -5.40 14.15
N PRO A 170 1.28 -4.93 13.02
CA PRO A 170 1.99 -3.99 12.16
C PRO A 170 2.33 -2.72 12.94
N ARG A 171 3.55 -2.20 12.74
CA ARG A 171 4.02 -0.97 13.38
C ARG A 171 3.74 0.26 12.51
N GLY A 172 3.73 1.42 13.14
CA GLY A 172 3.54 2.70 12.46
C GLY A 172 2.20 2.79 11.74
N ALA A 173 2.18 3.44 10.58
CA ALA A 173 0.95 3.75 9.85
C ALA A 173 0.11 2.52 9.47
N LYS A 174 0.74 1.36 9.21
CA LYS A 174 0.01 0.14 8.82
C LYS A 174 -0.85 -0.45 9.95
N GLY A 175 -0.52 -0.18 11.20
CA GLY A 175 -1.31 -0.60 12.37
C GLY A 175 -2.27 0.46 12.88
N ALA A 176 -2.33 1.63 12.25
CA ALA A 176 -3.21 2.70 12.67
C ALA A 176 -4.67 2.31 12.38
N HIS A 177 -5.53 2.40 13.39
CA HIS A 177 -6.95 2.10 13.21
C HIS A 177 -7.62 3.14 12.29
N PRO A 178 -8.67 2.74 11.56
CA PRO A 178 -9.45 3.66 10.75
C PRO A 178 -9.96 4.86 11.57
N LEU A 179 -9.83 6.06 11.01
CA LEU A 179 -10.20 7.30 11.69
C LEU A 179 -11.73 7.45 11.81
N LEU A 180 -12.44 7.12 10.73
CA LEU A 180 -13.87 7.41 10.56
C LEU A 180 -14.77 6.84 11.68
N PRO A 181 -14.61 5.58 12.15
CA PRO A 181 -15.43 5.04 13.23
C PRO A 181 -15.46 5.90 14.51
N SER A 182 -14.31 6.49 14.87
CA SER A 182 -14.18 7.33 16.07
C SER A 182 -14.82 8.72 15.93
N ARG A 183 -15.13 9.13 14.70
CA ARG A 183 -15.67 10.47 14.38
C ARG A 183 -17.17 10.46 14.12
N LEU A 184 -17.81 9.30 14.22
CA LEU A 184 -19.25 9.18 14.04
C LEU A 184 -20.00 9.76 15.25
N PRO A 185 -21.07 10.54 15.00
CA PRO A 185 -22.03 10.90 16.04
C PRO A 185 -22.59 9.64 16.72
N GLN A 186 -22.55 9.58 18.05
CA GLN A 186 -23.01 8.40 18.78
C GLN A 186 -24.53 8.41 19.00
N ASP A 187 -25.14 9.59 19.03
CA ASP A 187 -26.57 9.74 19.27
C ASP A 187 -27.39 9.17 18.11
N GLY A 188 -28.25 8.20 18.41
CA GLY A 188 -29.12 7.55 17.42
C GLY A 188 -28.39 6.58 16.49
N LEU A 189 -27.09 6.33 16.65
CA LEU A 189 -26.32 5.41 15.80
C LEU A 189 -26.75 3.96 16.00
N GLU A 190 -27.20 3.32 14.92
CA GLU A 190 -27.37 1.87 14.86
C GLU A 190 -26.00 1.20 14.71
N LYS A 191 -25.31 0.92 15.82
CA LYS A 191 -23.93 0.40 15.82
C LYS A 191 -23.73 -0.84 14.93
N GLU A 192 -24.74 -1.69 14.82
CA GLU A 192 -24.64 -2.90 13.98
C GLU A 192 -24.67 -2.59 12.48
N SER A 193 -25.25 -1.46 12.07
CA SER A 193 -25.36 -1.06 10.66
C SER A 193 -24.06 -0.52 10.04
N LEU A 194 -22.98 -0.41 10.82
CA LEU A 194 -21.73 0.23 10.40
C LEU A 194 -21.00 -0.53 9.28
N ARG A 195 -20.89 0.09 8.11
CA ARG A 195 -20.18 -0.47 6.95
C ARG A 195 -18.99 0.41 6.61
N TYR A 196 -17.81 -0.19 6.46
CA TYR A 196 -16.58 0.52 6.17
C TYR A 196 -15.89 -0.06 4.94
N ALA A 197 -15.60 0.81 3.98
CA ALA A 197 -15.03 0.45 2.70
C ALA A 197 -13.84 1.33 2.36
N VAL A 198 -12.78 0.68 1.89
CA VAL A 198 -11.57 1.33 1.34
C VAL A 198 -11.56 1.35 -0.19
N GLY A 199 -12.45 0.59 -0.83
CA GLY A 199 -12.51 0.41 -2.28
C GLY A 199 -13.93 0.23 -2.81
N ALA A 200 -14.05 0.28 -4.13
CA ALA A 200 -15.34 0.34 -4.82
C ALA A 200 -16.11 -0.98 -4.73
N LEU A 201 -15.41 -2.11 -4.81
CA LEU A 201 -16.03 -3.43 -4.75
C LEU A 201 -16.57 -3.71 -3.35
N THR A 202 -15.76 -3.41 -2.33
CA THR A 202 -16.17 -3.57 -0.94
C THR A 202 -17.32 -2.62 -0.60
N TYR A 203 -17.25 -1.36 -1.05
CA TYR A 203 -18.33 -0.40 -0.85
C TYR A 203 -19.65 -0.86 -1.49
N ALA A 204 -19.60 -1.38 -2.71
CA ALA A 204 -20.78 -1.93 -3.39
C ALA A 204 -21.32 -3.17 -2.66
N ALA A 205 -20.45 -4.09 -2.23
CA ALA A 205 -20.83 -5.32 -1.52
C ALA A 205 -21.49 -5.03 -0.16
N GLU A 206 -21.10 -3.95 0.51
CA GLU A 206 -21.72 -3.49 1.75
C GLU A 206 -23.05 -2.73 1.57
N GLY A 207 -23.52 -2.56 0.33
CA GLY A 207 -24.78 -1.86 0.02
C GLY A 207 -24.62 -0.35 -0.16
N GLY A 208 -23.43 0.11 -0.56
CA GLY A 208 -23.12 1.50 -0.86
C GLY A 208 -24.09 2.11 -1.88
N SER A 209 -24.62 3.29 -1.57
CA SER A 209 -25.67 3.96 -2.35
C SER A 209 -25.15 5.05 -3.29
N LEU A 210 -23.92 5.51 -3.10
CA LEU A 210 -23.30 6.52 -3.96
C LEU A 210 -22.59 5.87 -5.15
N PRO A 211 -22.79 6.36 -6.38
CA PRO A 211 -22.07 5.86 -7.55
C PRO A 211 -20.55 6.04 -7.40
N ALA A 212 -19.78 5.02 -7.80
CA ALA A 212 -18.32 5.00 -7.66
C ALA A 212 -17.62 6.13 -8.43
N ASN A 213 -18.21 6.62 -9.53
CA ASN A 213 -17.70 7.76 -10.29
C ASN A 213 -17.86 9.11 -9.58
N VAL A 214 -18.84 9.23 -8.68
CA VAL A 214 -19.06 10.45 -7.88
C VAL A 214 -18.07 10.49 -6.72
N ILE A 215 -17.86 9.33 -6.07
CA ILE A 215 -16.87 9.16 -5.00
C ILE A 215 -15.44 9.30 -5.54
N ASP A 216 -15.16 8.74 -6.72
CA ASP A 216 -13.83 8.67 -7.34
C ASP A 216 -12.81 7.92 -6.47
N PHE A 217 -12.89 6.58 -6.49
CA PHE A 217 -11.98 5.69 -5.76
C PHE A 217 -10.51 5.81 -6.18
N SER A 218 -10.21 6.44 -7.33
CA SER A 218 -8.82 6.75 -7.71
C SER A 218 -8.14 7.76 -6.78
N LYS A 219 -8.90 8.44 -5.92
CA LYS A 219 -8.41 9.39 -4.91
C LYS A 219 -8.21 8.76 -3.54
N SER A 220 -8.24 7.43 -3.44
CA SER A 220 -8.08 6.67 -2.19
C SER A 220 -9.01 7.14 -1.07
N PRO A 221 -10.34 7.18 -1.30
CA PRO A 221 -11.29 7.50 -0.25
C PRO A 221 -11.42 6.34 0.74
N GLU A 222 -11.54 6.66 2.02
CA GLU A 222 -12.10 5.75 3.01
C GLU A 222 -13.54 6.16 3.29
N ILE A 223 -14.45 5.20 3.38
CA ILE A 223 -15.88 5.46 3.49
C ILE A 223 -16.43 4.71 4.68
N ILE A 224 -17.22 5.39 5.50
CA ILE A 224 -18.06 4.74 6.49
C ILE A 224 -19.51 5.11 6.23
N THR A 225 -20.39 4.12 6.30
CA THR A 225 -21.84 4.29 6.16
C THR A 225 -22.53 3.68 7.36
N ALA A 226 -23.48 4.40 7.94
CA ALA A 226 -24.24 3.92 9.09
C ALA A 226 -25.68 4.43 9.06
N ARG A 227 -26.57 3.64 9.65
CA ARG A 227 -27.96 3.99 9.87
C ARG A 227 -28.12 4.68 11.22
N TYR A 228 -29.06 5.62 11.25
CA TYR A 228 -29.37 6.42 12.41
C TYR A 228 -30.87 6.45 12.64
N HIS A 229 -31.27 6.26 13.89
CA HIS A 229 -32.63 6.47 14.35
C HIS A 229 -32.91 7.98 14.45
N GLY A 230 -33.74 8.50 13.55
CA GLY A 230 -34.19 9.90 13.57
C GLY A 230 -35.39 10.14 14.51
N GLY A 231 -35.62 9.27 15.49
CA GLY A 231 -36.75 9.33 16.40
C GLY A 231 -38.09 9.13 15.67
N LYS A 232 -39.07 10.01 15.91
CA LYS A 232 -40.45 9.88 15.38
C LYS A 232 -40.57 10.17 13.87
N SER A 233 -39.53 10.70 13.22
CA SER A 233 -39.61 11.25 11.85
C SER A 233 -38.86 10.44 10.79
N GLY A 234 -38.47 9.20 11.09
CA GLY A 234 -37.84 8.28 10.14
C GLY A 234 -36.37 8.02 10.43
N ASN A 235 -35.89 6.86 9.99
CA ASN A 235 -34.47 6.51 10.02
C ASN A 235 -33.76 7.17 8.84
N GLY A 236 -32.48 7.47 9.01
CA GLY A 236 -31.64 8.03 7.96
C GLY A 236 -30.30 7.32 7.85
N LEU A 237 -29.56 7.65 6.80
CA LEU A 237 -28.26 7.11 6.48
C LEU A 237 -27.23 8.25 6.51
N LEU A 238 -26.16 8.07 7.26
CA LEU A 238 -25.00 8.95 7.24
C LEU A 238 -23.87 8.22 6.53
N THR A 239 -23.37 8.83 5.45
CA THR A 239 -22.14 8.41 4.78
C THR A 239 -21.09 9.47 5.00
N MET A 240 -19.95 9.09 5.57
CA MET A 240 -18.78 9.95 5.70
C MET A 240 -17.66 9.40 4.83
N ILE A 241 -17.04 10.27 4.05
CA ILE A 241 -15.96 9.96 3.13
C ILE A 241 -14.74 10.76 3.56
N PHE A 242 -13.66 10.09 3.92
CA PHE A 242 -12.37 10.70 4.19
C PHE A 242 -11.53 10.67 2.91
N TYR A 243 -11.05 11.84 2.48
CA TYR A 243 -10.10 11.95 1.38
C TYR A 243 -8.71 12.33 1.89
N PRO A 244 -7.63 11.96 1.19
CA PRO A 244 -6.26 12.25 1.62
C PRO A 244 -5.96 13.75 1.81
N THR A 245 -6.70 14.64 1.14
CA THR A 245 -6.52 16.09 1.28
C THR A 245 -7.85 16.86 1.32
N PRO A 246 -7.89 18.01 2.03
CA PRO A 246 -9.07 18.88 2.03
C PRO A 246 -9.46 19.43 0.65
N THR A 247 -8.50 19.57 -0.27
CA THR A 247 -8.75 20.04 -1.64
C THR A 247 -9.53 18.99 -2.43
N ILE A 248 -9.08 17.73 -2.40
CA ILE A 248 -9.82 16.59 -2.99
C ILE A 248 -11.22 16.52 -2.37
N ALA A 249 -11.33 16.59 -1.04
CA ALA A 249 -12.62 16.58 -0.35
C ALA A 249 -13.55 17.71 -0.83
N GLY A 250 -13.03 18.91 -1.02
CA GLY A 250 -13.79 20.05 -1.56
C GLY A 250 -14.27 19.82 -3.00
N ASP A 251 -13.41 19.28 -3.86
CA ASP A 251 -13.76 18.97 -5.24
C ASP A 251 -14.83 17.87 -5.32
N ARG A 252 -14.72 16.85 -4.46
CA ARG A 252 -15.68 15.75 -4.41
C ARG A 252 -17.01 16.17 -3.80
N LEU A 253 -17.02 17.03 -2.78
CA LEU A 253 -18.25 17.62 -2.25
C LEU A 253 -19.05 18.31 -3.38
N ARG A 254 -18.41 19.16 -4.19
CA ARG A 254 -19.10 19.84 -5.30
C ARG A 254 -19.65 18.87 -6.35
N ALA A 255 -18.93 17.77 -6.62
CA ALA A 255 -19.42 16.73 -7.51
C ALA A 255 -20.65 16.00 -6.94
N ILE A 256 -20.67 15.74 -5.63
CA ILE A 256 -21.81 15.15 -4.92
C ILE A 256 -23.01 16.10 -4.90
N GLU A 257 -22.81 17.37 -4.57
CA GLU A 257 -23.86 18.40 -4.57
C GLU A 257 -24.48 18.53 -5.96
N LYS A 258 -23.65 18.61 -7.00
CA LYS A 258 -24.12 18.59 -8.39
C LYS A 258 -24.94 17.33 -8.70
N ALA A 259 -24.48 16.16 -8.26
CA ALA A 259 -25.19 14.91 -8.50
C ALA A 259 -26.57 14.86 -7.80
N ILE A 260 -26.67 15.48 -6.61
CA ILE A 260 -27.93 15.66 -5.88
C ILE A 260 -28.85 16.63 -6.63
N ASP A 261 -28.35 17.79 -7.05
CA ASP A 261 -29.11 18.83 -7.75
C ASP A 261 -29.64 18.34 -9.09
N ASP A 262 -28.80 17.63 -9.85
CA ASP A 262 -29.14 17.00 -11.13
C ASP A 262 -30.04 15.77 -10.96
N LYS A 263 -30.36 15.37 -9.71
CA LYS A 263 -31.14 14.17 -9.35
C LYS A 263 -30.61 12.88 -10.02
N SER A 264 -29.29 12.81 -10.17
CA SER A 264 -28.59 11.70 -10.84
C SER A 264 -28.24 10.54 -9.89
N LEU A 265 -28.55 10.68 -8.60
CA LEU A 265 -28.33 9.66 -7.58
C LEU A 265 -29.55 8.72 -7.44
N PRO A 266 -29.37 7.51 -6.86
CA PRO A 266 -30.48 6.59 -6.64
C PRO A 266 -31.62 7.22 -5.84
N ALA A 267 -32.88 6.90 -6.17
CA ALA A 267 -34.06 7.47 -5.52
C ALA A 267 -34.08 7.24 -3.99
N SER A 268 -33.57 6.09 -3.53
CA SER A 268 -33.40 5.77 -2.11
C SER A 268 -32.49 6.77 -1.39
N PHE A 269 -31.46 7.29 -2.07
CA PHE A 269 -30.56 8.29 -1.54
C PHE A 269 -31.20 9.69 -1.50
N LEU A 270 -31.92 10.05 -2.57
CA LEU A 270 -32.58 11.35 -2.70
C LEU A 270 -33.83 11.52 -1.80
N THR A 271 -34.22 10.46 -1.08
CA THR A 271 -35.32 10.52 -0.13
C THR A 271 -34.93 11.37 1.09
N GLY A 272 -35.75 12.37 1.43
CA GLY A 272 -35.57 13.15 2.65
C GLY A 272 -34.69 14.41 2.55
N ASP A 273 -34.58 15.02 1.36
CA ASP A 273 -33.75 16.21 1.12
C ASP A 273 -32.31 16.04 1.64
N PRO A 274 -31.49 15.23 0.94
CA PRO A 274 -30.14 14.93 1.37
C PRO A 274 -29.32 16.21 1.53
N LYS A 275 -28.53 16.26 2.61
CA LYS A 275 -27.58 17.35 2.84
C LYS A 275 -26.17 16.80 2.88
N SER A 276 -25.24 17.56 2.33
CA SER A 276 -23.81 17.28 2.42
C SER A 276 -23.07 18.47 3.00
N ALA A 277 -21.98 18.20 3.71
CA ALA A 277 -21.08 19.22 4.21
C ALA A 277 -19.65 18.66 4.31
N ARG A 278 -18.66 19.55 4.32
CA ARG A 278 -17.25 19.18 4.48
C ARG A 278 -16.69 19.72 5.78
N SER A 279 -15.90 18.89 6.45
CA SER A 279 -15.14 19.22 7.64
C SER A 279 -13.70 18.76 7.45
N GLY A 280 -12.78 19.67 7.12
CA GLY A 280 -11.40 19.34 6.78
C GLY A 280 -11.32 18.37 5.57
N PRO A 281 -10.70 17.18 5.72
CA PRO A 281 -10.65 16.13 4.69
C PRO A 281 -11.90 15.24 4.61
N ILE A 282 -12.88 15.43 5.50
CA ILE A 282 -14.09 14.59 5.58
C ILE A 282 -15.24 15.27 4.83
N VAL A 283 -15.89 14.54 3.94
CA VAL A 283 -17.19 14.88 3.34
C VAL A 283 -18.26 14.02 4.01
N ALA A 284 -19.22 14.66 4.66
CA ALA A 284 -20.34 14.00 5.32
C ALA A 284 -21.62 14.22 4.52
N ILE A 285 -22.44 13.17 4.40
CA ILE A 285 -23.68 13.22 3.66
C ILE A 285 -24.76 12.50 4.46
N ALA A 286 -25.82 13.23 4.80
CA ALA A 286 -26.97 12.71 5.50
C ALA A 286 -28.15 12.58 4.51
N ALA A 287 -28.64 11.36 4.35
CA ALA A 287 -29.60 10.97 3.31
C ALA A 287 -30.59 9.90 3.83
N GLY A 288 -31.42 9.34 2.95
CA GLY A 288 -32.14 8.08 3.22
C GLY A 288 -33.32 8.17 4.17
N GLY A 289 -34.04 9.30 4.19
CA GLY A 289 -35.28 9.47 4.98
C GLY A 289 -35.20 10.49 6.11
N PHE A 290 -34.05 11.13 6.31
CA PHE A 290 -33.98 12.30 7.20
C PHE A 290 -34.90 13.42 6.73
N THR A 291 -35.31 14.31 7.64
CA THR A 291 -35.85 15.62 7.23
C THR A 291 -34.71 16.59 6.93
N ALA A 292 -34.94 17.63 6.12
CA ALA A 292 -33.94 18.65 5.80
C ALA A 292 -33.24 19.24 7.05
N ARG A 293 -34.01 19.44 8.14
CA ARG A 293 -33.48 19.92 9.43
C ARG A 293 -32.59 18.89 10.11
N GLN A 294 -32.97 17.61 10.09
CA GLN A 294 -32.15 16.54 10.67
C GLN A 294 -30.88 16.31 9.87
N ALA A 295 -30.98 16.26 8.54
CA ALA A 295 -29.83 16.12 7.66
C ALA A 295 -28.83 17.27 7.88
N SER A 296 -29.31 18.52 7.94
CA SER A 296 -28.46 19.70 8.22
C SER A 296 -27.79 19.64 9.58
N ARG A 297 -28.50 19.21 10.63
CA ARG A 297 -27.92 19.01 11.97
C ARG A 297 -26.89 17.91 11.98
N MET A 298 -27.15 16.83 11.25
CA MET A 298 -26.26 15.67 11.22
C MET A 298 -24.93 16.01 10.56
N VAL A 299 -24.95 16.63 9.38
CA VAL A 299 -23.72 17.04 8.69
C VAL A 299 -23.01 18.19 9.40
N GLY A 300 -23.76 19.12 10.02
CA GLY A 300 -23.18 20.24 10.78
C GLY A 300 -22.54 19.84 12.11
N GLY A 301 -22.93 18.69 12.69
CA GLY A 301 -22.33 18.15 13.90
C GLY A 301 -20.96 17.52 13.69
N ILE A 302 -20.56 17.25 12.45
CA ILE A 302 -19.31 16.55 12.12
C ILE A 302 -18.16 17.54 12.07
N LYS A 303 -17.32 17.49 13.12
CA LYS A 303 -16.14 18.35 13.26
C LYS A 303 -14.86 17.53 13.11
N TYR A 304 -14.03 17.93 12.15
CA TYR A 304 -12.66 17.46 12.06
C TYR A 304 -11.77 18.27 12.99
N GLU A 305 -11.28 17.61 14.04
CA GLU A 305 -10.27 18.19 14.94
C GLU A 305 -8.91 17.59 14.62
N ALA A 306 -8.03 18.41 14.04
CA ALA A 306 -6.63 18.06 13.83
C ALA A 306 -5.91 18.10 15.19
N ASN A 307 -5.65 16.93 15.76
CA ASN A 307 -4.81 16.83 16.94
C ASN A 307 -3.34 16.79 16.48
N ILE A 308 -2.64 17.91 16.56
CA ILE A 308 -1.20 18.00 16.27
C ILE A 308 -0.47 17.60 17.55
N SER A 309 -0.22 16.29 17.74
CA SER A 309 0.62 15.84 18.85
C SER A 309 2.09 15.92 18.46
N TRP A 310 2.79 16.93 18.93
CA TRP A 310 4.24 17.08 18.74
C TRP A 310 5.06 15.95 19.38
N ASN A 311 4.46 15.16 20.28
CA ASN A 311 5.17 14.20 21.14
C ASN A 311 4.70 12.74 20.98
N LYS A 312 4.02 12.42 19.87
CA LYS A 312 3.76 11.04 19.46
C LYS A 312 4.20 10.90 17.99
N PRO A 313 5.31 10.20 17.68
CA PRO A 313 5.70 9.94 16.29
C PRO A 313 4.65 9.06 15.56
N GLU A 314 3.72 8.47 16.29
CA GLU A 314 2.61 7.68 15.76
C GLU A 314 1.31 8.48 15.85
N GLY A 315 1.15 9.46 14.96
CA GLY A 315 0.07 10.44 15.03
C GLY A 315 -0.37 10.96 13.67
N TYR A 316 -0.96 10.09 12.85
CA TYR A 316 -1.93 10.35 11.76
C TYR A 316 -1.66 11.42 10.68
N MET A 317 -0.55 12.16 10.71
CA MET A 317 -0.19 13.15 9.69
C MET A 317 1.01 12.74 8.83
N GLU A 318 1.79 11.72 9.24
CA GLU A 318 2.84 11.14 8.37
C GLU A 318 2.29 10.12 7.35
N GLN A 319 1.01 9.75 7.48
CA GLN A 319 0.36 8.68 6.72
C GLN A 319 0.26 8.93 5.21
N PHE A 320 0.36 10.19 4.74
CA PHE A 320 0.13 10.50 3.32
C PHE A 320 1.27 11.22 2.60
N LYS A 321 2.47 11.38 3.18
CA LYS A 321 3.54 12.13 2.50
C LYS A 321 4.97 11.61 2.60
N VAL A 322 5.31 10.66 3.49
CA VAL A 322 6.72 10.26 3.60
C VAL A 322 7.08 9.13 2.64
N SER A 323 6.32 8.04 2.57
CA SER A 323 6.72 6.89 1.73
C SER A 323 6.61 7.13 0.23
N GLN A 324 5.56 7.81 -0.24
CA GLN A 324 5.36 8.12 -1.67
C GLN A 324 6.25 9.27 -2.15
N ALA A 325 6.48 10.31 -1.35
CA ALA A 325 7.44 11.36 -1.73
C ALA A 325 8.88 10.86 -1.63
N ALA A 326 9.19 10.00 -0.65
CA ALA A 326 10.51 9.38 -0.54
C ALA A 326 10.77 8.40 -1.69
N SER A 327 9.78 7.58 -2.11
CA SER A 327 10.00 6.68 -3.25
C SER A 327 10.24 7.46 -4.55
N VAL A 328 9.50 8.55 -4.78
CA VAL A 328 9.72 9.44 -5.93
C VAL A 328 11.09 10.13 -5.85
N MET A 329 11.50 10.62 -4.68
CA MET A 329 12.84 11.20 -4.45
C MET A 329 13.96 10.18 -4.73
N VAL A 330 13.82 8.96 -4.22
CA VAL A 330 14.80 7.87 -4.44
C VAL A 330 14.86 7.50 -5.93
N GLN A 331 13.71 7.44 -6.61
CA GLN A 331 13.66 7.11 -8.03
C GLN A 331 14.28 8.21 -8.91
N ILE A 332 14.08 9.48 -8.55
CA ILE A 332 14.79 10.61 -9.18
C ILE A 332 16.29 10.52 -8.91
N MET A 333 16.72 10.22 -7.67
CA MET A 333 18.14 10.06 -7.33
C MET A 333 18.81 8.95 -8.15
N ILE A 334 18.17 7.79 -8.27
CA ILE A 334 18.68 6.67 -9.08
C ILE A 334 18.76 7.08 -10.55
N PHE A 335 17.72 7.75 -11.08
CA PHE A 335 17.72 8.23 -12.46
C PHE A 335 18.86 9.21 -12.74
N VAL A 336 19.12 10.14 -11.81
CA VAL A 336 20.23 11.10 -11.91
C VAL A 336 21.59 10.38 -11.91
N ILE A 337 21.81 9.41 -11.01
CA ILE A 337 23.06 8.64 -10.97
C ILE A 337 23.29 7.91 -12.30
N VAL A 338 22.25 7.27 -12.84
CA VAL A 338 22.34 6.55 -14.12
C VAL A 338 22.66 7.51 -15.27
N MET A 339 22.02 8.68 -15.33
CA MET A 339 22.30 9.71 -16.33
C MET A 339 23.73 10.24 -16.26
N VAL A 340 24.24 10.51 -15.06
CA VAL A 340 25.64 10.94 -14.86
C VAL A 340 26.60 9.84 -15.30
N GLY A 341 26.33 8.59 -14.94
CA GLY A 341 27.13 7.44 -15.37
C GLY A 341 27.16 7.28 -16.90
N ALA A 342 26.02 7.40 -17.55
CA ALA A 342 25.91 7.35 -19.01
C ALA A 342 26.68 8.51 -19.68
N ALA A 343 26.56 9.73 -19.15
CA ALA A 343 27.28 10.89 -19.65
C ALA A 343 28.80 10.74 -19.53
N LEU A 344 29.30 10.19 -18.41
CA LEU A 344 30.73 9.91 -18.22
C LEU A 344 31.22 8.83 -19.19
N ALA A 345 30.46 7.74 -19.35
CA ALA A 345 30.80 6.69 -20.30
C ALA A 345 30.88 7.22 -21.74
N LEU A 346 29.89 8.02 -22.16
CA LEU A 346 29.89 8.68 -23.47
C LEU A 346 31.09 9.64 -23.58
N GLY A 347 31.36 10.46 -22.57
CA GLY A 347 32.52 11.36 -22.56
C GLY A 347 33.85 10.64 -22.75
N ILE A 348 34.04 9.50 -22.09
CA ILE A 348 35.24 8.67 -22.23
C ILE A 348 35.32 8.07 -23.64
N VAL A 349 34.21 7.54 -24.18
CA VAL A 349 34.19 6.92 -25.51
C VAL A 349 34.43 7.96 -26.61
N PHE A 350 33.75 9.11 -26.56
CA PHE A 350 33.92 10.17 -27.56
C PHE A 350 35.25 10.90 -27.44
N GLY A 351 35.68 11.22 -26.20
CA GLY A 351 36.96 11.88 -25.94
C GLY A 351 38.16 10.96 -26.23
N GLY A 352 38.12 9.74 -25.71
CA GLY A 352 39.15 8.71 -25.92
C GLY A 352 39.19 8.21 -27.36
N GLY A 353 38.03 7.98 -27.99
CA GLY A 353 37.94 7.60 -29.40
C GLY A 353 38.55 8.65 -30.33
N ARG A 354 38.28 9.94 -30.10
CA ARG A 354 38.89 11.03 -30.87
C ARG A 354 40.41 11.12 -30.66
N ALA A 355 40.92 10.82 -29.47
CA ALA A 355 42.34 10.78 -29.19
C ALA A 355 43.03 9.57 -29.86
N ALA A 356 42.41 8.39 -29.81
CA ALA A 356 42.91 7.18 -30.46
C ALA A 356 42.96 7.32 -31.99
N ILE A 357 41.92 7.89 -32.61
CA ILE A 357 41.89 8.17 -34.06
C ILE A 357 42.99 9.18 -34.44
N ARG A 358 43.28 10.18 -33.59
CA ARG A 358 44.38 11.14 -33.83
C ARG A 358 45.75 10.47 -33.72
N LYS A 359 45.96 9.61 -32.72
CA LYS A 359 47.19 8.82 -32.55
C LYS A 359 47.42 7.89 -33.74
N ALA A 360 46.39 7.20 -34.22
CA ALA A 360 46.46 6.33 -35.39
C ALA A 360 46.80 7.09 -36.69
N ARG A 361 46.46 8.39 -36.77
CA ARG A 361 46.78 9.27 -37.90
C ARG A 361 48.13 10.00 -37.75
N GLY A 362 48.96 9.62 -36.78
CA GLY A 362 50.31 10.16 -36.59
C GLY A 362 50.38 11.60 -36.09
N LYS A 363 49.28 12.15 -35.55
CA LYS A 363 49.25 13.52 -34.99
C LYS A 363 49.49 13.50 -33.47
N PRO A 364 50.19 14.49 -32.89
CA PRO A 364 50.45 14.55 -31.45
C PRO A 364 49.15 14.63 -30.64
N LEU A 365 49.17 14.06 -29.42
CA LEU A 365 48.00 13.85 -28.57
C LEU A 365 47.38 15.15 -28.01
N SER A 366 48.13 16.26 -28.00
CA SER A 366 47.71 17.54 -27.44
C SER A 366 47.93 18.69 -28.44
N THR A 367 46.96 19.61 -28.50
CA THR A 367 47.04 20.86 -29.31
C THR A 367 47.99 21.89 -28.68
N MET A 368 48.63 21.57 -27.56
CA MET A 368 49.55 22.47 -26.85
C MET A 368 50.92 22.62 -27.53
N ASN A 369 51.28 21.78 -28.50
CA ASN A 369 52.52 21.97 -29.26
C ASN A 369 52.34 22.88 -30.50
N ASP A 370 51.10 23.28 -30.83
CA ASP A 370 50.80 24.16 -31.98
C ASP A 370 50.58 25.63 -31.55
N ILE A 371 50.87 26.00 -30.30
CA ILE A 371 50.92 27.42 -29.90
C ILE A 371 52.22 28.04 -30.42
N GLU A 372 52.18 28.47 -31.68
CA GLU A 372 53.20 29.33 -32.27
C GLU A 372 53.15 30.69 -31.56
N VAL A 373 54.08 30.92 -30.62
CA VAL A 373 54.19 32.18 -29.88
C VAL A 373 54.75 33.25 -30.82
N ILE A 374 53.88 34.12 -31.32
CA ILE A 374 54.29 35.29 -32.11
C ILE A 374 55.03 36.26 -31.17
N SER A 375 56.36 36.33 -31.27
CA SER A 375 57.16 37.34 -30.58
C SER A 375 57.19 38.66 -31.38
N LEU A 376 56.61 39.73 -30.85
CA LEU A 376 56.71 41.08 -31.44
C LEU A 376 58.11 41.68 -31.16
N GLY A 377 58.95 41.81 -32.18
CA GLY A 377 60.24 42.48 -32.11
C GLY A 377 60.11 44.01 -32.11
N LEU A 378 60.01 44.63 -30.93
CA LEU A 378 60.01 46.09 -30.79
C LEU A 378 61.45 46.63 -30.81
N ARG A 379 62.01 46.86 -32.00
CA ARG A 379 63.21 47.69 -32.19
C ARG A 379 62.94 48.71 -33.28
N GLY A 380 62.42 49.87 -32.88
CA GLY A 380 62.08 50.97 -33.79
C GLY A 380 63.34 51.67 -34.33
N PRO A 381 63.36 52.08 -35.61
CA PRO A 381 64.46 52.86 -36.18
C PRO A 381 64.38 54.32 -35.73
N ALA A 382 65.51 54.85 -35.26
CA ALA A 382 65.65 56.23 -34.84
C ALA A 382 65.67 57.20 -36.04
N ASN A 383 64.66 58.07 -36.06
CA ASN A 383 64.74 59.51 -36.36
C ASN A 383 65.41 59.97 -37.69
N ARG A 384 64.64 60.60 -38.60
CA ARG A 384 65.15 61.73 -39.39
C ARG A 384 64.06 62.71 -39.88
N LYS A 385 63.98 63.81 -39.14
CA LYS A 385 63.62 65.22 -39.44
C LYS A 385 62.87 65.61 -40.73
N LEU A 386 61.74 66.29 -40.50
CA LEU A 386 61.36 67.65 -40.92
C LEU A 386 62.03 68.25 -42.17
N GLN A 387 61.22 68.51 -43.20
CA GLN A 387 60.96 69.86 -43.73
C GLN A 387 59.55 69.93 -44.31
#